data_AF-A0A7V8LRG1-F1
#
_entry.id   AF-A0A7V8LRG1-F1
#
_cell.length_a   1.000
_cell.length_b   1.000
_cell.length_c   1.000
_cell.angle_alpha   90.00
_cell.angle_beta   90.00
_cell.angle_gamma   90.00
#
_symmetry.space_group_name_H-M   'P 1'
#
loop_
_entity.id
_entity.type
_entity.pdbx_description
1 polymer ?
#
loop_
_entity_poly.entity_id
_entity_poly.type
_entity_poly.pdbx_seq_one_letter_code
_entity_poly.pdbx_strand_id
1 'polypeptide(L)' 'MFREHDDVIVVFDGVEHDGEVLTDEMRGWVRVTMLIDPELDYGSGTERLSAHQTVMVRTKDVRLR' A
#
# COMPACT_ATOMS: atom_id res chain seq x y z
N MET A 1 7.31 7.13 -12.37
CA MET A 1 8.30 7.07 -11.27
C MET A 1 7.63 7.68 -10.07
N PHE A 2 7.47 6.90 -9.01
CA PHE A 2 6.87 7.34 -7.75
C PHE A 2 7.93 8.02 -6.89
N ARG A 3 7.52 9.07 -6.17
CA ARG A 3 8.34 9.84 -5.23
C ARG A 3 7.81 9.68 -3.82
N GLU A 4 8.71 9.83 -2.84
CA GLU A 4 8.34 9.93 -1.43
C GLU A 4 7.21 10.96 -1.23
N HIS A 5 6.20 10.58 -0.43
CA HIS A 5 4.97 11.32 -0.14
C HIS A 5 3.95 11.44 -1.28
N ASP A 6 4.13 10.73 -2.41
CA ASP A 6 3.06 10.64 -3.42
C ASP A 6 1.85 9.87 -2.86
N ASP A 7 0.66 10.45 -3.00
CA ASP A 7 -0.61 9.77 -2.77
C ASP A 7 -0.88 8.74 -3.90
N VAL A 8 -1.12 7.49 -3.52
CA VAL A 8 -1.26 6.38 -4.45
C VAL A 8 -2.41 5.45 -4.10
N ILE A 9 -2.92 4.76 -5.12
CA ILE A 9 -3.72 3.55 -4.95
C ILE A 9 -2.83 2.34 -5.17
N VAL A 10 -2.87 1.40 -4.23
CA VAL A 10 -2.06 0.19 -4.20
C VAL A 10 -2.96 -1.02 -4.35
N VAL A 11 -2.66 -1.90 -5.30
CA VAL A 11 -3.30 -3.20 -5.43
C VAL A 11 -2.52 -4.21 -4.60
N PHE A 12 -3.11 -4.70 -3.51
CA PHE A 12 -2.52 -5.70 -2.64
C PHE A 12 -3.51 -6.85 -2.43
N ASP A 13 -3.06 -8.08 -2.68
CA ASP A 13 -3.90 -9.29 -2.64
C ASP A 13 -5.20 -9.19 -3.46
N GLY A 14 -5.17 -8.42 -4.57
CA GLY A 14 -6.32 -8.21 -5.45
C GLY A 14 -7.31 -7.14 -4.97
N VAL A 15 -7.03 -6.44 -3.87
CA VAL A 15 -7.84 -5.34 -3.33
C VAL A 15 -7.11 -4.01 -3.53
N GLU A 16 -7.85 -2.95 -3.86
CA GLU A 16 -7.30 -1.60 -3.95
C GLU A 16 -7.33 -0.92 -2.58
N HIS A 17 -6.20 -0.37 -2.16
CA HIS A 17 -6.06 0.40 -0.93
C HIS A 17 -5.49 1.78 -1.21
N ASP A 18 -5.95 2.75 -0.43
CA ASP A 18 -5.32 4.06 -0.37
C ASP A 18 -3.96 3.97 0.32
N GLY A 19 -3.00 4.77 -0.11
CA GLY A 19 -1.69 4.78 0.50
C GLY A 19 -0.79 5.93 0.10
N GLU A 20 0.38 5.96 0.72
CA GLU A 20 1.42 6.96 0.52
C GLU A 20 2.76 6.27 0.26
N VAL A 21 3.53 6.79 -0.69
CA VAL A 21 4.87 6.30 -0.98
C VAL A 21 5.84 6.71 0.13
N LEU A 22 6.45 5.72 0.79
CA LEU A 22 7.46 5.94 1.82
C LEU A 22 8.88 6.12 1.28
N THR A 23 9.17 5.55 0.11
CA THR A 23 10.49 5.67 -0.52
C THR A 23 10.35 5.62 -2.03
N ASP A 24 11.20 6.38 -2.72
CA ASP A 24 11.31 6.38 -4.17
C ASP A 24 11.40 4.96 -4.78
N GLU A 25 10.91 4.85 -6.01
CA GLU A 25 10.96 3.61 -6.79
C GLU A 25 12.39 3.05 -6.89
N MET A 26 12.57 1.78 -6.51
CA MET A 26 13.81 1.04 -6.68
C MET A 26 13.59 -0.23 -7.50
N ARG A 27 14.10 -0.25 -8.74
CA ARG A 27 14.11 -1.44 -9.61
C ARG A 27 12.71 -2.07 -9.83
N GLY A 28 11.69 -1.24 -10.05
CA GLY A 28 10.32 -1.70 -10.29
C GLY A 28 9.56 -2.14 -9.02
N TRP A 29 10.05 -1.74 -7.85
CA TRP A 29 9.38 -1.89 -6.57
C TRP A 29 9.25 -0.53 -5.88
N VAL A 30 8.18 -0.35 -5.11
CA VAL A 30 7.93 0.89 -4.36
C VAL A 30 7.37 0.55 -2.97
N ARG A 31 7.88 1.24 -1.94
CA ARG A 31 7.50 1.01 -0.55
C ARG A 31 6.41 1.98 -0.21
N VAL A 32 5.30 1.46 0.28
CA VAL A 32 4.09 2.23 0.51
C VAL A 32 3.53 1.90 1.89
N THR A 33 2.94 2.91 2.53
CA THR A 33 2.01 2.70 3.63
C THR A 33 0.62 2.64 3.04
N MET A 34 -0.08 1.52 3.24
CA MET A 34 -1.48 1.38 2.88
C MET A 34 -2.35 1.67 4.10
N LEU A 35 -3.47 2.33 3.86
CA LEU A 35 -4.57 2.45 4.78
C LEU A 35 -5.56 1.31 4.50
N ILE A 36 -5.77 0.47 5.51
CA ILE A 36 -6.69 -0.67 5.45
C ILE A 36 -7.70 -0.58 6.59
N ASP A 37 -8.86 -1.18 6.40
CA ASP A 37 -9.77 -1.56 7.47
C ASP A 37 -9.59 -3.06 7.75
N PRO A 38 -8.93 -3.45 8.87
CA PRO A 38 -8.66 -4.85 9.16
C PRO A 38 -9.90 -5.76 9.21
N GLU A 39 -11.04 -5.22 9.63
CA GLU A 39 -12.28 -5.98 9.77
C GLU A 39 -12.99 -6.11 8.43
N LEU A 40 -13.09 -5.01 7.67
CA LEU A 40 -13.81 -5.00 6.40
C LEU A 40 -12.99 -5.62 5.26
N ASP A 41 -11.69 -5.34 5.19
CA ASP A 41 -10.85 -5.76 4.07
C ASP A 41 -10.40 -7.22 4.20
N TYR A 42 -10.17 -7.68 5.44
CA TYR A 42 -9.55 -8.98 5.70
C TYR A 42 -10.37 -9.88 6.64
N GLY A 43 -11.50 -9.42 7.18
CA GLY A 43 -12.38 -10.21 8.06
C GLY A 43 -11.72 -10.68 9.36
N SER A 44 -10.55 -10.12 9.71
CA SER A 44 -9.69 -10.61 10.78
C SER A 44 -8.87 -9.47 11.39
N GLY A 45 -9.52 -8.66 12.23
CA GLY A 45 -8.87 -7.72 13.13
C GLY A 45 -8.09 -8.46 14.22
N THR A 46 -6.87 -8.90 13.91
CA THR A 46 -5.92 -9.41 14.93
C THR A 46 -5.02 -8.27 15.39
N GLU A 47 -4.42 -8.39 16.57
CA GLU A 47 -3.41 -7.42 17.07
C GLU A 47 -2.24 -7.22 16.10
N ARG A 48 -2.03 -8.13 15.15
CA ARG A 48 -0.99 -8.06 14.12
C ARG A 48 -1.39 -7.20 12.93
N LEU A 49 -2.68 -6.91 12.74
CA LEU A 49 -3.20 -6.11 11.63
C LEU A 49 -3.55 -4.71 12.13
N SER A 50 -2.68 -3.76 11.82
CA SER A 50 -2.89 -2.32 12.02
C SER A 50 -3.59 -1.71 10.81
N ALA A 51 -4.37 -0.65 11.02
CA ALA A 51 -4.95 0.15 9.93
C ALA A 51 -3.91 0.74 8.98
N HIS A 52 -2.65 0.89 9.43
CA HIS A 52 -1.53 1.30 8.58
C HIS A 52 -0.60 0.11 8.37
N GLN A 53 -0.49 -0.36 7.13
CA GLN A 53 0.38 -1.46 6.75
C GLN A 53 1.48 -0.98 5.81
N THR A 54 2.74 -1.23 6.17
CA THR A 54 3.85 -0.96 5.26
C THR A 54 4.11 -2.20 4.41
N VAL A 55 3.98 -2.06 3.09
CA VAL A 55 4.24 -3.15 2.15
C VAL A 55 5.22 -2.74 1.05
N MET A 56 5.80 -3.76 0.43
CA MET A 56 6.68 -3.62 -0.72
C MET A 56 5.96 -4.22 -1.92
N VAL A 57 5.57 -3.38 -2.88
CA VAL A 57 4.75 -3.78 -4.03
C VAL A 57 5.45 -3.48 -5.35
N ARG A 58 5.07 -4.20 -6.42
CA ARG A 58 5.58 -3.92 -7.75
C ARG A 58 4.96 -2.61 -8.25
N THR A 59 5.73 -1.84 -9.00
CA THR A 59 5.26 -0.56 -9.55
C THR A 59 4.06 -0.69 -10.49
N LYS A 60 3.87 -1.87 -11.12
CA LYS A 60 2.69 -2.16 -11.95
C LYS A 60 1.39 -2.26 -11.14
N ASP A 61 1.49 -2.51 -9.84
CA ASP A 61 0.37 -2.69 -8.92
C ASP A 61 0.10 -1.40 -8.12
N VAL A 62 0.68 -0.27 -8.55
CA VAL A 62 0.51 1.05 -7.94
C VAL A 62 0.12 2.06 -9.02
N ARG A 63 -0.78 2.98 -8.68
CA ARG A 63 -1.17 4.11 -9.54
C ARG A 63 -1.24 5.39 -8.71
N LEU A 64 -0.81 6.51 -9.29
CA LEU A 64 -1.01 7.82 -8.67
C LEU A 64 -2.51 8.08 -8.52
N ARG A 65 -2.88 8.68 -7.40
CA ARG A 65 -4.26 9.09 -7.14
C ARG A 65 -4.63 10.37 -7.88
#